data_AF-A0A2V6CUX7-F1
#
_entry.id   AF-A0A2V6CUX7-F1
#
_cell.length_a   1.000
_cell.length_b   1.000
_cell.length_c   1.000
_cell.angle_alpha   90.00
_cell.angle_beta   90.00
_cell.angle_gamma   90.00
#
_symmetry.space_group_name_H-M   'P 1'
#
loop_
_entity.id
_entity.type
_entity.pdbx_description
1 polymer ?
#
loop_
_entity_poly.entity_id
_entity_poly.type
_entity_poly.pdbx_seq_one_letter_code
_entity_poly.pdbx_strand_id
1 'polypeptide(L)'
;MDGANGFVEGMEQYFADHPRSPSAVRHPKVSKQGDTFIVLLGRDLQHGIVGLGKTLENALRAFDSQYLSMLRPPEARPAPAEARVRGRT
;
A
#
# COMPACT_ATOMS: atom_id res chain seq x y z
N MET A 1 26.60 -1.54 14.75
CA MET A 1 25.18 -1.21 14.51
C MET A 1 24.64 -2.27 13.59
N ASP A 2 24.05 -3.30 14.19
CA ASP A 2 23.48 -4.46 13.52
C ASP A 2 22.28 -4.02 12.69
N GLY A 3 22.47 -3.86 11.37
CA GLY A 3 21.49 -3.25 10.46
C GLY A 3 20.14 -3.99 10.38
N ALA A 4 20.06 -5.22 10.89
CA ALA A 4 18.79 -5.94 11.04
C ALA A 4 17.96 -5.40 12.22
N ASN A 5 18.60 -4.98 13.32
CA ASN A 5 17.92 -4.56 14.55
C ASN A 5 17.15 -3.23 14.36
N GLY A 6 17.78 -2.26 13.70
CA GLY A 6 17.13 -0.98 13.39
C GLY A 6 15.96 -1.10 12.40
N PHE A 7 15.88 -2.21 11.66
CA PHE A 7 14.75 -2.51 10.78
C PHE A 7 13.52 -2.95 11.58
N VAL A 8 13.72 -3.82 12.57
CA VAL A 8 12.65 -4.31 13.44
C VAL A 8 12.17 -3.21 14.37
N GLU A 9 13.09 -2.48 15.00
CA GLU A 9 12.77 -1.36 15.91
C GLU A 9 11.93 -0.28 15.20
N GLY A 10 12.30 0.09 13.96
CA GLY A 10 11.53 1.07 13.18
C GLY A 10 10.13 0.58 12.80
N MET A 11 9.94 -0.72 12.58
CA MET A 11 8.63 -1.30 12.29
C MET A 11 7.76 -1.30 13.55
N GLU A 12 8.33 -1.75 14.67
CA GLU A 12 7.63 -1.78 15.96
C GLU A 12 7.20 -0.38 16.39
N GLN A 13 8.07 0.63 16.23
CA GLN A 13 7.73 2.02 16.50
C GLN A 13 6.56 2.49 15.63
N TYR A 14 6.61 2.24 14.31
CA TYR A 14 5.50 2.61 13.43
C TYR A 14 4.19 1.94 13.82
N PHE A 15 4.21 0.67 14.22
CA PHE A 15 3.02 -0.05 14.68
C PHE A 15 2.49 0.50 16.01
N ALA A 16 3.38 0.87 16.93
CA ALA A 16 3.01 1.49 18.20
C ALA A 16 2.35 2.87 17.98
N ASP A 17 2.87 3.67 17.04
CA ASP A 17 2.30 4.97 16.70
C ASP A 17 1.00 4.85 15.88
N HIS A 18 0.84 3.77 15.11
CA HIS A 18 -0.29 3.54 14.22
C HIS A 18 -0.97 2.18 14.45
N PRO A 19 -1.52 1.90 15.65
CA PRO A 19 -1.96 0.56 16.05
C PRO A 19 -3.17 0.02 15.25
N ARG A 20 -3.89 0.90 14.54
CA ARG A 20 -5.03 0.53 13.69
C ARG A 20 -4.72 0.60 12.18
N SER A 21 -3.48 0.89 11.82
CA SER A 21 -3.06 0.86 10.42
C SER A 21 -3.15 -0.55 9.84
N PRO A 22 -3.39 -0.69 8.53
CA PRO A 22 -3.27 -1.98 7.86
C PRO A 22 -1.93 -2.68 8.12
N SER A 23 -0.83 -1.93 8.19
CA SER A 23 0.50 -2.45 8.51
C SER A 23 0.56 -3.10 9.88
N ALA A 24 0.06 -2.43 10.92
CA ALA A 24 0.03 -2.97 12.29
C ALA A 24 -0.91 -4.18 12.44
N VAL A 25 -2.00 -4.24 11.65
CA VAL A 25 -2.99 -5.32 11.75
C VAL A 25 -2.63 -6.54 10.90
N ARG A 26 -2.04 -6.32 9.72
CA ARG A 26 -1.76 -7.39 8.74
C ARG A 26 -0.33 -7.88 8.80
N HIS A 27 0.56 -7.16 9.48
CA HIS A 27 1.99 -7.48 9.59
C HIS A 27 2.60 -7.87 8.22
N PRO A 28 2.57 -6.97 7.23
CA PRO A 28 3.10 -7.25 5.90
C PRO A 28 4.60 -7.55 5.95
N LYS A 29 5.09 -8.32 4.97
CA LYS A 29 6.51 -8.61 4.84
C LYS A 29 7.24 -7.36 4.38
N VAL A 30 8.25 -6.93 5.13
CA VAL A 30 9.09 -5.80 4.76
C VAL A 30 10.48 -6.28 4.36
N SER A 31 11.01 -5.70 3.30
CA SER A 31 12.36 -5.98 2.78
C SER A 31 12.99 -4.70 2.25
N LYS A 32 14.31 -4.69 2.07
CA LYS A 32 15.04 -3.58 1.44
C LYS A 32 15.77 -4.09 0.21
N GLN A 33 15.58 -3.42 -0.92
CA GLN A 33 16.30 -3.67 -2.17
C GLN A 33 17.00 -2.37 -2.60
N GLY A 34 18.34 -2.37 -2.57
CA GLY A 34 19.11 -1.13 -2.72
C GLY A 34 18.68 -0.11 -1.67
N ASP A 35 18.29 1.08 -2.10
CA ASP A 35 17.80 2.15 -1.23
C ASP A 35 16.27 2.19 -1.08
N THR A 36 15.56 1.18 -1.60
CA THR A 36 14.10 1.12 -1.56
C THR A 36 13.62 0.11 -0.54
N PHE A 37 12.76 0.56 0.37
CA PHE A 37 11.98 -0.28 1.26
C PHE A 37 10.74 -0.75 0.52
N ILE A 38 10.48 -2.06 0.61
CA ILE A 38 9.38 -2.75 -0.04
C ILE A 38 8.56 -3.43 1.04
N VAL A 39 7.29 -3.07 1.14
CA VAL A 39 6.28 -3.64 2.04
C VAL A 39 5.31 -4.44 1.18
N LEU A 40 5.21 -5.75 1.39
CA LEU A 40 4.39 -6.65 0.58
C LEU A 40 3.42 -7.43 1.47
N LEU A 41 2.14 -7.39 1.10
CA LEU A 41 1.14 -8.35 1.55
C LEU A 41 0.60 -9.12 0.35
N GLY A 42 0.89 -10.42 0.26
CA GLY A 42 0.47 -11.28 -0.84
C GLY A 42 1.53 -12.32 -1.20
N ARG A 43 1.27 -13.09 -2.26
CA ARG A 43 2.21 -14.13 -2.75
C ARG A 43 3.45 -13.51 -3.41
N ASP A 44 3.25 -12.43 -4.15
CA ASP A 44 4.26 -11.79 -4.99
C ASP A 44 3.85 -10.34 -5.27
N LEU A 45 4.78 -9.56 -5.86
CA LEU A 45 4.57 -8.14 -6.14
C LEU A 45 3.45 -7.88 -7.16
N GLN A 46 3.11 -8.85 -8.03
CA GLN A 46 2.08 -8.66 -9.05
C GLN A 46 0.68 -8.90 -8.52
N HIS A 47 0.53 -9.86 -7.60
CA HIS A 47 -0.76 -10.26 -7.04
C HIS A 47 -0.95 -9.81 -5.58
N GLY A 48 -0.05 -8.98 -5.06
CA GLY A 48 -0.06 -8.47 -3.70
C GLY A 48 -0.26 -6.95 -3.63
N ILE A 49 -0.42 -6.46 -2.39
CA ILE A 49 -0.44 -5.03 -2.08
C ILE A 49 0.98 -4.62 -1.72
N VAL A 50 1.51 -3.62 -2.42
CA VAL A 50 2.92 -3.25 -2.32
C VAL A 50 3.09 -1.78 -1.95
N GLY A 51 3.66 -1.49 -0.79
CA GLY A 51 4.14 -0.14 -0.44
C GLY A 51 5.63 0.00 -0.76
N LEU A 52 6.02 1.13 -1.37
CA LEU A 52 7.41 1.45 -1.71
C LEU A 52 7.82 2.79 -1.10
N GLY A 53 9.05 2.89 -0.62
CA GLY A 53 9.56 4.15 -0.06
C GLY A 53 11.08 4.16 0.13
N LYS A 54 11.67 5.37 0.17
CA LYS A 54 13.10 5.54 0.50
C LYS A 54 13.39 5.36 2.00
N THR A 55 12.34 5.43 2.82
CA THR A 55 12.38 5.14 4.25
C THR A 55 11.33 4.09 4.58
N LEU A 56 11.54 3.40 5.69
CA LEU A 56 10.61 2.38 6.19
C LEU A 56 9.20 2.96 6.39
N GLU A 57 9.10 4.10 7.08
CA GLU A 57 7.84 4.80 7.34
C GLU A 57 7.09 5.14 6.05
N ASN A 58 7.78 5.67 5.03
CA ASN A 58 7.16 6.01 3.76
C ASN A 58 6.62 4.77 3.04
N ALA A 59 7.34 3.65 3.09
CA ALA A 59 6.90 2.41 2.49
C ALA A 59 5.66 1.83 3.21
N LEU A 60 5.64 1.86 4.55
CA LEU A 60 4.50 1.42 5.36
C LEU A 60 3.27 2.30 5.12
N ARG A 61 3.44 3.62 5.09
CA ARG A 61 2.36 4.57 4.77
C ARG A 61 1.81 4.37 3.35
N ALA A 62 2.69 4.12 2.38
CA ALA A 62 2.28 3.84 1.01
C ALA A 62 1.49 2.52 0.90
N PHE A 63 1.89 1.50 1.66
CA PHE A 63 1.15 0.25 1.79
C PHE A 63 -0.23 0.48 2.41
N ASP A 64 -0.30 1.18 3.54
CA ASP A 64 -1.56 1.46 4.25
C ASP A 64 -2.57 2.17 3.34
N SER A 65 -2.09 3.16 2.59
CA SER A 65 -2.92 3.94 1.66
C SER A 65 -3.49 3.06 0.54
N GLN A 66 -2.67 2.19 -0.04
CA GLN A 66 -3.13 1.26 -1.08
C GLN A 66 -4.09 0.20 -0.54
N TYR A 67 -3.81 -0.34 0.65
CA TYR A 67 -4.68 -1.30 1.31
C TYR A 67 -6.08 -0.71 1.52
N LEU A 68 -6.15 0.51 2.08
CA LEU A 68 -7.42 1.20 2.29
C LEU A 68 -8.12 1.55 0.97
N SER A 69 -7.38 1.91 -0.08
CA SER A 69 -7.95 2.19 -1.40
C SER A 69 -8.63 0.96 -2.01
N MET A 70 -8.11 -0.25 -1.77
CA MET A 70 -8.73 -1.49 -2.26
C MET A 70 -10.00 -1.88 -1.49
N LEU A 71 -10.14 -1.42 -0.24
CA LEU A 71 -11.36 -1.64 0.55
C LEU A 71 -12.49 -0.67 0.18
N ARG A 72 -12.16 0.45 -0.45
CA ARG A 72 -13.20 1.37 -0.94
C ARG A 72 -13.93 0.69 -2.08
N PRO A 73 -15.27 0.70 -2.09
CA PRO A 73 -16.03 0.36 -3.28
C PRO A 73 -15.49 1.21 -4.44
N PRO A 74 -15.42 0.68 -5.67
CA PRO A 74 -15.24 1.53 -6.82
C PRO A 74 -16.43 2.49 -6.84
N GLU A 75 -16.24 3.71 -6.32
CA GLU A 75 -17.20 4.79 -6.50
C GLU A 75 -17.55 4.79 -7.98
N ALA A 76 -18.85 4.65 -8.26
CA ALA A 76 -19.38 4.42 -9.58
C ALA A 76 -18.62 5.30 -10.57
N ARG A 77 -17.76 4.66 -11.40
CA ARG A 77 -17.27 5.32 -12.61
C ARG A 77 -18.53 5.87 -13.26
N PRO A 78 -18.67 7.19 -13.48
CA PRO A 78 -19.75 7.64 -14.33
C PRO A 78 -19.58 6.83 -15.60
N ALA A 79 -20.62 6.05 -15.92
CA ALA A 79 -20.67 5.30 -17.17
C ALA A 79 -20.21 6.28 -18.26
N PRO A 80 -19.40 5.84 -19.25
CA PRO A 80 -19.04 6.72 -20.34
C PRO A 80 -20.36 7.28 -20.86
N ALA A 81 -20.55 8.60 -20.70
CA ALA A 81 -21.76 9.26 -21.14
C ALA A 81 -21.94 8.82 -22.58
N GLU A 82 -23.03 8.09 -22.87
CA GLU A 82 -23.34 7.60 -24.20
C GLU A 82 -23.42 8.81 -25.12
N ALA A 83 -22.27 9.13 -25.70
CA ALA A 83 -22.10 10.17 -26.66
C ALA A 83 -22.75 9.65 -27.95
N ARG A 84 -23.96 10.14 -28.15
CA ARG A 84 -24.55 10.59 -29.42
C ARG A 84 -25.88 9.92 -29.70
N VAL A 85 -26.94 10.68 -29.37
CA VAL A 85 -27.87 11.21 -30.38
C VAL A 85 -27.85 10.39 -31.68
N ARG A 86 -28.69 9.37 -31.76
CA ARG A 86 -29.21 8.91 -33.06
C ARG A 86 -30.27 9.90 -33.50
N GLY A 87 -29.81 11.07 -33.90
CA GLY A 87 -30.58 12.00 -34.69
C GLY A 87 -30.48 11.62 -36.15
N ARG A 88 -31.64 11.39 -36.78
CA ARG A 88 -31.96 11.83 -38.14
C ARG A 88 -31.07 11.30 -39.27
N THR A 89 -31.57 10.35 -40.06
CA THR A 89 -31.99 10.59 -41.45
C THR A 89 -32.74 9.37 -41.99
#